data_AF-U2EIW7-F1
#
_entry.id   AF-U2EIW7-F1
#
_cell.length_a   1.000
_cell.length_b   1.000
_cell.length_c   1.000
_cell.angle_alpha   90.00
_cell.angle_beta   90.00
_cell.angle_gamma   90.00
#
_symmetry.space_group_name_H-M   'P 1'
#
loop_
_entity.id
_entity.type
_entity.pdbx_description
1 polymer ?
#
loop_
_entity_poly.entity_id
_entity_poly.type
_entity_poly.pdbx_seq_one_letter_code
_entity_poly.pdbx_strand_id
1 'polypeptide(L)' 'MYQARLNNVLSYDLSFYRFKNGKLNVSKLARCSGLSRGFLEKELWKKGL' A
#
# COMPACT_ATOMS: atom_id res chain seq x y z
N MET A 1 -11.43 -4.35 10.48
CA MET A 1 -11.68 -4.24 9.01
C MET A 1 -10.47 -3.73 8.23
N TYR A 2 -9.82 -2.63 8.66
CA TYR A 2 -8.66 -2.05 7.95
C TYR A 2 -7.46 -3.00 7.78
N GLN A 3 -7.15 -3.83 8.79
CA GLN A 3 -6.05 -4.79 8.70
C GLN A 3 -6.27 -5.88 7.64
N ALA A 4 -7.51 -6.40 7.51
CA ALA A 4 -7.86 -7.38 6.49
C ALA A 4 -7.74 -6.78 5.08
N ARG A 5 -8.13 -5.51 4.92
CA ARG A 5 -8.00 -4.79 3.65
C ARG A 5 -6.54 -4.52 3.30
N LEU A 6 -5.72 -4.13 4.29
CA LEU A 6 -4.27 -3.99 4.10
C LEU A 6 -3.66 -5.31 3.65
N ASN A 7 -3.96 -6.41 4.34
CA ASN A 7 -3.44 -7.73 3.99
C ASN A 7 -3.84 -8.13 2.57
N ASN A 8 -5.10 -7.89 2.18
CA ASN A 8 -5.56 -8.16 0.81
C ASN A 8 -4.75 -7.36 -0.22
N VAL A 9 -4.56 -6.06 0.01
CA VAL A 9 -3.80 -5.17 -0.88
C VAL A 9 -2.33 -5.57 -0.99
N LEU A 10 -1.73 -6.01 0.12
CA LEU A 10 -0.34 -6.48 0.16
C LEU A 10 -0.18 -7.90 -0.42
N SER A 11 -1.23 -8.71 -0.42
CA SER A 11 -1.26 -10.02 -1.08
C SER A 11 -1.37 -9.91 -2.60
N TYR A 12 -1.89 -8.79 -3.12
CA TYR A 12 -1.84 -8.49 -4.56
C TYR A 12 -0.43 -8.10 -5.02
N ASP A 13 -0.16 -8.29 -6.31
CA ASP A 13 1.09 -7.84 -6.91
C ASP A 13 1.28 -6.33 -6.74
N LEU A 14 2.22 -5.97 -5.86
CA LEU A 14 2.56 -4.58 -5.54
C LEU A 14 3.13 -3.81 -6.74
N SER A 15 3.55 -4.51 -7.80
CA SER A 15 4.07 -3.90 -9.03
C SER A 15 3.06 -2.96 -9.67
N PHE A 16 1.75 -3.26 -9.57
CA PHE A 16 0.69 -2.36 -10.04
C PHE A 16 0.74 -0.98 -9.37
N TYR A 17 1.18 -0.92 -8.11
CA TYR A 17 1.27 0.29 -7.32
C TYR A 17 2.65 0.94 -7.40
N ARG A 18 3.63 0.39 -8.13
CA ARG A 18 4.96 0.99 -8.26
C ARG A 18 4.98 2.08 -9.34
N PHE A 19 5.85 3.05 -9.14
CA PHE A 19 6.28 3.98 -10.18
C PHE A 19 7.19 3.25 -11.18
N LYS A 20 7.45 3.88 -12.34
CA LYS A 20 8.39 3.36 -13.35
C LYS A 20 9.81 3.13 -12.81
N ASN A 21 10.19 3.82 -11.73
CA ASN A 21 11.48 3.66 -11.05
C ASN A 21 11.48 2.55 -9.97
N GLY A 22 10.41 1.77 -9.86
CA GLY A 22 10.28 0.67 -8.89
C GLY A 22 9.88 1.10 -7.48
N LYS A 23 9.81 2.39 -7.14
CA LYS A 23 9.34 2.84 -5.82
C LYS A 23 7.83 2.64 -5.67
N LEU A 24 7.36 2.27 -4.47
CA LEU A 24 5.93 2.10 -4.20
C LEU A 24 5.22 3.47 -4.16
N ASN A 25 4.12 3.59 -4.93
CA ASN A 25 3.27 4.78 -4.93
C ASN A 25 2.17 4.64 -3.89
N VAL A 26 2.48 5.06 -2.65
CA VAL A 26 1.54 5.02 -1.52
C VAL A 26 0.26 5.82 -1.81
N SER A 27 0.35 6.93 -2.56
CA SER A 27 -0.83 7.73 -2.95
C SER A 27 -1.75 7.00 -3.92
N LYS A 28 -1.21 6.19 -4.85
CA LYS A 28 -2.00 5.33 -5.73
C LYS A 28 -2.61 4.17 -4.92
N LEU A 29 -1.81 3.54 -4.06
CA LEU A 29 -2.24 2.47 -3.16
C LEU A 29 -3.42 2.91 -2.29
N ALA A 30 -3.33 4.09 -1.66
CA ALA A 30 -4.38 4.66 -0.82
C ALA A 30 -5.71 4.83 -1.57
N ARG A 31 -5.65 5.39 -2.79
CA ARG A 31 -6.85 5.59 -3.63
C ARG A 31 -7.50 4.27 -4.05
N CYS A 32 -6.71 3.29 -4.48
CA CYS A 32 -7.25 2.01 -4.95
C CYS A 32 -7.74 1.12 -3.80
N SER A 33 -7.10 1.18 -2.63
CA SER A 33 -7.48 0.39 -1.47
C SER A 33 -8.55 1.05 -0.60
N GLY A 34 -8.83 2.35 -0.79
CA GLY A 34 -9.69 3.11 0.13
C GLY A 34 -9.14 3.12 1.56
N LEU A 35 -7.83 2.97 1.75
CA LEU A 35 -7.14 3.13 3.03
C LEU A 35 -6.54 4.54 3.09
N SER A 36 -6.49 5.12 4.29
CA SER A 36 -5.87 6.43 4.46
C SER A 36 -4.36 6.33 4.22
N ARG A 37 -3.80 7.38 3.63
CA ARG A 37 -2.38 7.44 3.32
C ARG A 37 -1.50 7.29 4.57
N GLY A 38 -1.82 8.02 5.65
CA GLY A 38 -1.04 7.94 6.90
C GLY A 38 -1.08 6.56 7.56
N PHE A 39 -2.20 5.83 7.43
CA PHE A 39 -2.27 4.44 7.90
C PHE A 39 -1.34 3.54 7.08
N LEU A 40 -1.37 3.68 5.75
CA LEU A 40 -0.49 2.93 4.85
C LEU A 40 0.99 3.24 5.09
N GLU A 41 1.37 4.51 5.23
CA GLU A 41 2.76 4.91 5.49
C GLU A 41 3.28 4.27 6.79
N LYS A 42 2.49 4.29 7.87
CA LYS A 42 2.86 3.67 9.14
C LYS A 42 3.01 2.15 9.03
N GLU A 43 2.08 1.47 8.37
CA GLU A 43 2.07 0.01 8.28
C GLU A 43 3.09 -0.53 7.28
N LEU A 44 3.32 0.17 6.17
CA LEU A 44 4.40 -0.16 5.22
C LEU A 44 5.77 0.04 5.86
N TRP A 45 5.97 1.14 6.60
CA TRP A 45 7.19 1.38 7.35
C TRP A 45 7.52 0.25 8.34
N LYS A 46 6.53 -0.22 9.11
CA LYS A 46 6.69 -1.37 10.02
C LYS A 46 7.08 -2.66 9.30
N LYS A 47 6.72 -2.80 8.02
CA LYS A 47 7.02 -3.96 7.17
C LYS A 47 8.30 -3.81 6.35
N GLY A 48 8.99 -2.66 6.46
CA GLY A 48 10.21 -2.36 5.69
C GLY A 48 9.96 -2.13 4.19
N LEU A 49 8.74 -1.71 3.82
CA LEU A 49 8.31 -1.43 2.44
C LEU A 49 8.30 0.07 2.12
#